data_AF-A0A9X2NFF8-F1
#
_entry.id   AF-A0A9X2NFF8-F1
#
_cell.length_a   1.000
_cell.length_b   1.000
_cell.length_c   1.000
_cell.angle_alpha   90.00
_cell.angle_beta   90.00
_cell.angle_gamma   90.00
#
_symmetry.space_group_name_H-M   'P 1'
#
loop_
_entity.id
_entity.type
_entity.pdbx_description
1 polymer ?
#
loop_
_entity_poly.entity_id
_entity_poly.type
_entity_poly.pdbx_seq_one_letter_code
_entity_poly.pdbx_strand_id
1 'polypeptide(L)'
;MALLKNGAVSAPPGAPTAARALTSGDPFAAGGIAAERGANRYGVCSIEDFPPGINDLSATHEDAGGFYNYVKQFTAPNFWYTDGGVLSWIYGEQYDDWQGTYGFDACVAEYHSGHGTMDGNGVFWMPMGGTWGGTAWASSNDMRLGNEVARYLFFSTCLSLRIGDGNSPIRTWDAANLGLRMIFGFETTSVDSPNYGAYFFSKWNANGHKFGKAWLDASWDIDHHQAPSVVACGATQAEAQDRLFNEGAFNTAAASKNWWWWTWYDAAKSISPPRVELPGTPQTARFAPHRLSPARLSELAGHYGVRVGGGQAEPAMGPHGLVLGDGQGGPRLTVDHRGVREITFAETDGSGRDAPSAAEAVRIAQDAVETFGLADRVDLVADAVRHQYHAGGTPEEVAEPRVRETHVVFTQLVDGQPVVTPGLGEVRVAIDGSGTVTTIADATREVDRLTAGAPAAPPSTAGAGRDPSTVDEALDAPLQRLLRRLSAGGRVPAEVRAIPDSTTVGYAMRGDDGAPVARRTVEVDCGEGLAKRYVLEAPLR
;
A
#
# COMPACT_ATOMS: atom_id res chain seq x y z
N MET A 1 17.55 -11.85 -13.21
CA MET A 1 17.55 -11.54 -11.77
C MET A 1 18.65 -10.52 -11.49
N ALA A 2 18.33 -9.24 -11.46
CA ALA A 2 19.18 -8.22 -10.87
C ALA A 2 18.39 -7.68 -9.67
N LEU A 3 18.59 -8.34 -8.53
CA LEU A 3 18.05 -7.92 -7.25
C LEU A 3 18.71 -6.59 -6.89
N LEU A 4 17.90 -5.59 -6.57
CA LEU A 4 18.35 -4.34 -5.94
C LEU A 4 19.12 -4.72 -4.68
N LYS A 5 20.44 -4.58 -4.72
CA LYS A 5 21.29 -4.72 -3.53
C LYS A 5 21.01 -3.55 -2.60
N ASN A 6 20.11 -3.74 -1.65
CA ASN A 6 20.02 -2.86 -0.50
C ASN A 6 21.28 -3.08 0.35
N GLY A 7 21.97 -1.99 0.65
CA GLY A 7 23.17 -2.00 1.49
C GLY A 7 22.85 -2.64 2.85
N ALA A 8 23.82 -3.36 3.42
CA ALA A 8 23.68 -3.96 4.73
C ALA A 8 23.30 -2.90 5.76
N VAL A 9 22.06 -2.93 6.21
CA VAL A 9 21.54 -2.09 7.29
C VAL A 9 22.02 -2.70 8.61
N SER A 10 22.84 -1.96 9.37
CA SER A 10 23.19 -2.36 10.73
C SER A 10 22.02 -2.03 11.66
N ALA A 11 21.34 -3.06 12.16
CA ALA A 11 20.30 -2.93 13.18
C ALA A 11 20.87 -2.42 14.52
N PRO A 12 20.03 -1.90 15.43
CA PRO A 12 20.46 -1.51 16.78
C PRO A 12 21.09 -2.70 17.55
N PRO A 13 21.86 -2.43 18.62
CA PRO A 13 22.70 -3.42 19.28
C PRO A 13 21.93 -4.68 19.75
N GLY A 14 22.59 -5.83 19.58
CA GLY A 14 22.00 -7.17 19.53
C GLY A 14 21.08 -7.57 20.68
N ALA A 15 19.98 -8.23 20.32
CA ALA A 15 19.01 -8.80 21.24
C ALA A 15 19.52 -10.07 21.95
N PRO A 16 19.10 -10.29 23.21
CA PRO A 16 19.27 -11.58 23.88
C PRO A 16 18.46 -12.69 23.20
N THR A 17 18.92 -13.93 23.32
CA THR A 17 18.33 -15.16 22.72
C THR A 17 17.02 -15.65 23.36
N ALA A 18 16.49 -14.92 24.34
CA ALA A 18 15.20 -15.20 24.97
C ALA A 18 14.38 -13.91 25.01
N ALA A 19 13.07 -14.04 24.79
CA ALA A 19 12.14 -12.91 24.89
C ALA A 19 12.31 -12.23 26.25
N ARG A 20 12.57 -10.92 26.21
CA ARG A 20 12.75 -10.15 27.43
C ARG A 20 11.38 -10.00 28.08
N ALA A 21 11.29 -10.31 29.37
CA ALA A 21 10.16 -9.87 30.16
C ALA A 21 10.17 -8.34 30.18
N LEU A 22 9.30 -7.75 29.38
CA LEU A 22 8.89 -6.35 29.41
C LEU A 22 8.42 -6.07 30.83
N THR A 23 9.29 -5.56 31.72
CA THR A 23 9.04 -5.45 33.17
C THR A 23 9.13 -3.99 33.59
N SER A 24 7.99 -3.31 33.64
CA SER A 24 7.88 -2.01 34.29
C SER A 24 6.52 -1.81 34.95
N GLY A 25 6.33 -0.68 35.63
CA GLY A 25 5.12 -0.39 36.39
C GLY A 25 3.86 -0.42 35.51
N ASP A 26 2.75 -0.80 36.11
CA ASP A 26 1.44 -0.86 35.45
C ASP A 26 1.12 0.50 34.79
N PRO A 27 1.01 0.56 33.45
CA PRO A 27 0.75 1.79 32.72
C PRO A 27 -0.64 2.39 33.06
N PHE A 28 -1.51 1.62 33.71
CA PHE A 28 -2.86 2.01 34.12
C PHE A 28 -2.98 2.31 35.61
N ALA A 29 -1.89 2.23 36.38
CA ALA A 29 -1.91 2.40 37.85
C ALA A 29 -2.45 3.77 38.31
N ALA A 30 -2.35 4.80 37.47
CA ALA A 30 -2.86 6.15 37.77
C ALA A 30 -4.35 6.35 37.40
N GLY A 31 -4.96 5.41 36.67
CA GLY A 31 -6.24 5.60 35.99
C GLY A 31 -7.47 5.41 36.87
N GLY A 32 -7.46 4.52 37.87
CA GLY A 32 -8.56 4.29 38.83
C GLY A 32 -9.95 3.97 38.26
N ILE A 33 -10.12 3.99 36.94
CA ILE A 33 -11.36 3.79 36.22
C ILE A 33 -11.21 2.44 35.54
N ALA A 34 -12.03 1.47 35.94
CA ALA A 34 -12.27 0.29 35.14
C ALA A 34 -12.77 0.81 33.77
N ALA A 35 -11.92 0.75 32.75
CA ALA A 35 -12.31 1.18 31.42
C ALA A 35 -13.58 0.40 31.02
N GLU A 36 -14.66 1.12 30.70
CA GLU A 36 -15.86 0.50 30.19
C GLU A 36 -15.50 -0.35 28.97
N ARG A 37 -16.02 -1.57 28.90
CA ARG A 37 -15.74 -2.51 27.81
C ARG A 37 -15.96 -1.83 26.47
N GLY A 38 -14.88 -1.58 25.74
CA GLY A 38 -14.95 -1.27 24.33
C GLY A 38 -15.61 -2.43 23.56
N ALA A 39 -15.88 -2.21 22.27
CA ALA A 39 -16.42 -3.27 21.42
C ALA A 39 -15.38 -4.38 21.10
N ASN A 40 -14.15 -4.24 21.59
CA ASN A 40 -13.01 -5.17 21.48
C ASN A 40 -12.74 -5.58 20.04
N ARG A 41 -12.76 -4.59 19.12
CA ARG A 41 -12.74 -4.88 17.69
C ARG A 41 -11.63 -4.18 16.92
N TYR A 42 -11.38 -2.91 17.20
CA TYR A 42 -10.45 -2.10 16.41
C TYR A 42 -9.57 -1.25 17.30
N GLY A 43 -8.27 -1.33 17.09
CA GLY A 43 -7.26 -0.46 17.70
C GLY A 43 -6.38 0.15 16.62
N VAL A 44 -5.92 1.38 16.83
CA VAL A 44 -4.99 2.02 15.89
C VAL A 44 -3.86 2.74 16.65
N CYS A 45 -2.66 2.69 16.07
CA CYS A 45 -1.46 3.36 16.56
C CYS A 45 -0.82 4.14 15.41
N SER A 46 -0.42 5.38 15.66
CA SER A 46 0.28 6.21 14.66
C SER A 46 1.34 7.09 15.30
N ILE A 47 2.56 7.06 14.76
CA ILE A 47 3.69 7.81 15.32
C ILE A 47 4.26 8.75 14.26
N GLU A 48 4.25 10.05 14.54
CA GLU A 48 4.95 11.06 13.74
C GLU A 48 6.14 11.64 14.50
N ASP A 49 6.00 11.83 15.81
CA ASP A 49 7.05 12.29 16.72
C ASP A 49 7.79 11.10 17.35
N PHE A 50 9.08 10.96 17.03
CA PHE A 50 9.92 9.87 17.51
C PHE A 50 10.97 10.34 18.53
N PRO A 51 11.45 9.43 19.40
CA PRO A 51 12.56 9.72 20.30
C PRO A 51 13.82 10.22 19.58
N PRO A 52 14.70 10.98 20.27
CA PRO A 52 15.91 11.54 19.68
C PRO A 52 16.78 10.49 18.97
N GLY A 53 17.29 10.84 17.78
CA GLY A 53 18.11 9.96 16.95
C GLY A 53 17.36 9.33 15.78
N ILE A 54 16.02 9.46 15.75
CA ILE A 54 15.15 9.00 14.67
C ILE A 54 14.49 10.22 14.02
N ASN A 55 14.33 10.22 12.69
CA ASN A 55 13.60 11.28 12.00
C ASN A 55 12.09 11.09 12.11
N ASP A 56 11.39 12.18 12.39
CA ASP A 56 9.94 12.26 12.38
C ASP A 56 9.33 11.93 11.02
N LEU A 57 8.10 11.42 11.06
CA LEU A 57 7.24 11.18 9.91
C LEU A 57 6.17 12.27 9.83
N SER A 58 5.38 12.26 8.76
CA SER A 58 4.43 13.36 8.50
C SER A 58 3.07 12.95 7.97
N ALA A 59 2.81 11.65 7.87
CA ALA A 59 1.59 11.14 7.27
C ALA A 59 1.01 9.94 8.01
N THR A 60 1.58 9.52 9.14
CA THR A 60 1.14 8.29 9.82
C THR A 60 -0.19 8.50 10.54
N HIS A 61 -0.47 9.73 10.96
CA HIS A 61 -1.74 10.09 11.60
C HIS A 61 -2.90 10.03 10.60
N GLU A 62 -2.74 10.62 9.41
CA GLU A 62 -3.76 10.51 8.37
C GLU A 62 -3.90 9.09 7.85
N ASP A 63 -2.81 8.34 7.75
CA ASP A 63 -2.81 6.95 7.31
C ASP A 63 -3.64 6.05 8.25
N ALA A 64 -3.28 6.01 9.53
CA ALA A 64 -4.05 5.30 10.55
C ALA A 64 -5.46 5.89 10.70
N GLY A 65 -5.58 7.21 10.56
CA GLY A 65 -6.84 7.93 10.53
C GLY A 65 -7.76 7.45 9.41
N GLY A 66 -7.24 7.12 8.23
CA GLY A 66 -7.99 6.52 7.13
C GLY A 66 -8.62 5.18 7.52
N PHE A 67 -7.86 4.34 8.23
CA PHE A 67 -8.37 3.07 8.74
C PHE A 67 -9.44 3.30 9.84
N TYR A 68 -9.10 4.12 10.83
CA TYR A 68 -9.97 4.48 11.97
C TYR A 68 -11.30 5.09 11.53
N ASN A 69 -11.26 6.05 10.60
CA ASN A 69 -12.42 6.77 10.09
C ASN A 69 -13.40 5.85 9.35
N TYR A 70 -12.90 4.77 8.76
CA TYR A 70 -13.76 3.76 8.15
C TYR A 70 -14.45 2.91 9.22
N VAL A 71 -13.67 2.27 10.11
CA VAL A 71 -14.23 1.29 11.07
C VAL A 71 -15.15 1.92 12.11
N LYS A 72 -14.90 3.18 12.50
CA LYS A 72 -15.73 3.91 13.48
C LYS A 72 -17.16 4.15 13.03
N GLN A 73 -17.46 4.01 11.74
CA GLN A 73 -18.82 4.11 11.19
C GLN A 73 -19.72 2.95 11.64
N PHE A 74 -19.12 1.81 12.01
CA PHE A 74 -19.84 0.58 12.35
C PHE A 74 -19.74 0.23 13.83
N THR A 75 -18.60 0.54 14.44
CA THR A 75 -18.29 0.14 15.82
C THR A 75 -17.30 1.12 16.41
N ALA A 76 -17.56 1.60 17.63
CA ALA A 76 -16.62 2.46 18.35
C ALA A 76 -15.27 1.72 18.53
N PRO A 77 -14.15 2.28 18.03
CA PRO A 77 -12.83 1.68 18.24
C PRO A 77 -12.44 1.72 19.72
N ASN A 78 -11.60 0.77 20.13
CA ASN A 78 -11.12 0.65 21.51
C ASN A 78 -10.16 1.79 21.88
N PHE A 79 -9.19 2.05 21.00
CA PHE A 79 -8.21 3.11 21.20
C PHE A 79 -7.70 3.66 19.87
N TRP A 80 -7.21 4.89 19.94
CA TRP A 80 -6.23 5.44 19.01
C TRP A 80 -5.10 6.06 19.83
N TYR A 81 -3.93 5.45 19.80
CA TYR A 81 -2.72 6.01 20.42
C TYR A 81 -1.87 6.74 19.38
N THR A 82 -1.38 7.92 19.76
CA THR A 82 -0.50 8.74 18.93
C THR A 82 0.82 9.01 19.65
N ASP A 83 1.90 9.08 18.87
CA ASP A 83 3.22 9.56 19.32
C ASP A 83 3.68 8.93 20.65
N GLY A 84 4.03 9.75 21.63
CA GLY A 84 4.45 9.34 22.98
C GLY A 84 3.49 8.40 23.72
N GLY A 85 2.23 8.29 23.27
CA GLY A 85 1.25 7.34 23.79
C GLY A 85 1.40 5.93 23.22
N VAL A 86 2.11 5.74 22.11
CA VAL A 86 2.43 4.43 21.54
C VAL A 86 3.68 3.91 22.25
N LEU A 87 3.53 2.82 23.00
CA LEU A 87 4.54 2.27 23.89
C LEU A 87 4.69 0.75 23.68
N SER A 88 5.87 0.21 23.95
CA SER A 88 6.22 -1.18 23.64
C SER A 88 5.36 -2.24 24.36
N TRP A 89 4.76 -1.90 25.51
CA TRP A 89 3.86 -2.81 26.23
C TRP A 89 2.62 -3.19 25.43
N ILE A 90 2.21 -2.37 24.45
CA ILE A 90 1.04 -2.65 23.61
C ILE A 90 1.17 -4.02 22.94
N TYR A 91 2.40 -4.44 22.61
CA TYR A 91 2.67 -5.65 21.82
C TYR A 91 3.16 -6.85 22.63
N GLY A 92 3.24 -6.75 23.96
CA GLY A 92 3.78 -7.80 24.80
C GLY A 92 2.86 -8.20 25.95
N GLU A 93 3.03 -9.43 26.42
CA GLU A 93 2.07 -10.14 27.28
C GLU A 93 1.64 -9.42 28.58
N GLN A 94 2.54 -8.67 29.24
CA GLN A 94 2.35 -8.33 30.65
C GLN A 94 1.09 -7.46 30.91
N TYR A 95 0.75 -6.59 29.96
CA TYR A 95 -0.37 -5.63 30.09
C TYR A 95 -1.27 -5.64 28.86
N ASP A 96 -1.13 -6.69 28.04
CA ASP A 96 -1.93 -6.93 26.87
C ASP A 96 -2.98 -7.98 27.23
N ASP A 97 -4.14 -7.52 27.70
CA ASP A 97 -5.23 -8.40 28.12
C ASP A 97 -6.54 -8.08 27.40
N TRP A 98 -7.27 -9.14 27.02
CA TRP A 98 -8.53 -9.01 26.31
C TRP A 98 -9.70 -8.51 27.17
N GLN A 99 -9.52 -8.49 28.49
CA GLN A 99 -10.56 -8.10 29.45
C GLN A 99 -10.59 -6.58 29.65
N GLY A 100 -9.51 -5.89 29.28
CA GLY A 100 -9.34 -4.46 29.28
C GLY A 100 -9.77 -3.79 27.97
N THR A 101 -9.40 -2.52 27.84
CA THR A 101 -9.63 -1.69 26.65
C THR A 101 -8.33 -1.40 25.89
N TYR A 102 -7.21 -1.92 26.40
CA TYR A 102 -5.87 -1.48 26.06
C TYR A 102 -5.01 -2.67 25.65
N GLY A 103 -4.00 -2.42 24.81
CA GLY A 103 -3.14 -3.48 24.30
C GLY A 103 -3.64 -4.07 22.99
N PHE A 104 -2.73 -4.72 22.29
CA PHE A 104 -2.95 -5.29 20.97
C PHE A 104 -4.04 -6.36 20.99
N ASP A 105 -3.98 -7.29 21.95
CA ASP A 105 -4.92 -8.39 22.13
C ASP A 105 -6.28 -7.99 22.73
N ALA A 106 -6.51 -6.71 23.01
CA ALA A 106 -7.84 -6.18 23.28
C ALA A 106 -8.68 -5.94 22.01
N CYS A 107 -8.06 -6.03 20.81
CA CYS A 107 -8.70 -5.71 19.54
C CYS A 107 -8.61 -6.87 18.55
N VAL A 108 -9.69 -7.17 17.81
CA VAL A 108 -9.65 -8.16 16.71
C VAL A 108 -8.69 -7.76 15.59
N ALA A 109 -8.68 -6.47 15.23
CA ALA A 109 -7.82 -5.93 14.20
C ALA A 109 -7.09 -4.68 14.70
N GLU A 110 -5.76 -4.66 14.55
CA GLU A 110 -4.92 -3.50 14.85
C GLU A 110 -4.26 -2.94 13.60
N TYR A 111 -4.19 -1.62 13.53
CA TYR A 111 -3.44 -0.88 12.52
C TYR A 111 -2.32 -0.06 13.17
N HIS A 112 -1.07 -0.29 12.77
CA HIS A 112 0.09 0.47 13.21
C HIS A 112 0.73 1.19 12.03
N SER A 113 0.87 2.52 12.13
CA SER A 113 1.59 3.34 11.14
C SER A 113 2.80 4.03 11.76
N GLY A 114 3.97 3.85 11.14
CA GLY A 114 5.23 4.30 11.71
C GLY A 114 6.47 3.88 10.92
N HIS A 115 7.61 3.89 11.61
CA HIS A 115 8.87 3.34 11.13
C HIS A 115 8.96 1.83 11.39
N GLY A 116 9.81 1.16 10.62
CA GLY A 116 10.14 -0.26 10.83
C GLY A 116 11.45 -0.59 10.14
N THR A 117 12.12 -1.64 10.62
CA THR A 117 13.29 -2.22 9.98
C THR A 117 13.41 -3.69 10.33
N MET A 118 14.31 -4.40 9.66
CA MET A 118 14.59 -5.81 9.92
C MET A 118 16.10 -6.05 9.91
N ASP A 119 16.59 -6.77 10.91
CA ASP A 119 18.00 -7.12 11.00
C ASP A 119 18.37 -8.33 10.13
N GLY A 120 19.66 -8.64 10.04
CA GLY A 120 20.16 -9.78 9.26
C GLY A 120 19.73 -11.16 9.79
N ASN A 121 19.24 -11.23 11.04
CA ASN A 121 18.70 -12.44 11.64
C ASN A 121 17.22 -12.65 11.31
N GLY A 122 16.57 -11.67 10.67
CA GLY A 122 15.15 -11.72 10.32
C GLY A 122 14.25 -11.20 11.45
N VAL A 123 14.81 -10.54 12.48
CA VAL A 123 14.04 -9.95 13.57
C VAL A 123 13.55 -8.58 13.11
N PHE A 124 12.23 -8.37 13.22
CA PHE A 124 11.63 -7.07 12.94
C PHE A 124 11.75 -6.15 14.16
N TRP A 125 12.06 -4.89 13.89
CA TRP A 125 12.20 -3.84 14.89
C TRP A 125 11.38 -2.63 14.49
N MET A 126 10.69 -2.03 15.45
CA MET A 126 10.03 -0.75 15.25
C MET A 126 10.22 0.15 16.46
N PRO A 127 10.55 1.44 16.24
CA PRO A 127 10.56 2.41 17.31
C PRO A 127 9.12 2.78 17.70
N MET A 128 8.93 3.01 18.98
CA MET A 128 7.72 3.51 19.60
C MET A 128 7.81 5.03 19.71
N GLY A 129 6.69 5.72 19.90
CA GLY A 129 6.73 7.17 20.12
C GLY A 129 7.14 7.54 21.55
N GLY A 130 7.06 6.60 22.51
CA GLY A 130 7.50 6.80 23.88
C GLY A 130 8.35 5.67 24.46
N THR A 131 9.01 5.95 25.58
CA THR A 131 9.82 4.95 26.32
C THR A 131 8.97 4.22 27.35
N TRP A 132 9.04 2.89 27.34
CA TRP A 132 8.44 2.04 28.38
C TRP A 132 9.40 0.90 28.73
N GLY A 133 9.51 0.52 30.01
CA GLY A 133 10.50 -0.49 30.43
C GLY A 133 11.95 -0.14 30.11
N GLY A 134 12.26 1.16 29.96
CA GLY A 134 13.60 1.65 29.60
C GLY A 134 13.96 1.50 28.12
N THR A 135 13.00 1.18 27.25
CA THR A 135 13.19 1.10 25.80
C THR A 135 12.06 1.82 25.06
N ALA A 136 12.39 2.46 23.93
CA ALA A 136 11.42 3.01 22.99
C ALA A 136 11.35 2.16 21.71
N TRP A 137 11.63 0.86 21.82
CA TRP A 137 11.64 -0.07 20.71
C TRP A 137 10.84 -1.33 21.07
N ALA A 138 10.15 -1.87 20.07
CA ALA A 138 9.55 -3.20 20.10
C ALA A 138 10.25 -4.09 19.05
N SER A 139 10.37 -5.39 19.37
CA SER A 139 10.99 -6.39 18.51
C SER A 139 10.09 -7.60 18.33
N SER A 140 10.10 -8.25 17.17
CA SER A 140 9.30 -9.46 16.98
C SER A 140 9.67 -10.60 17.94
N ASN A 141 10.86 -10.61 18.53
CA ASN A 141 11.24 -11.58 19.55
C ASN A 141 10.49 -11.38 20.89
N ASP A 142 10.21 -10.13 21.24
CA ASP A 142 9.56 -9.76 22.50
C ASP A 142 8.03 -9.71 22.39
N MET A 143 7.51 -9.65 21.16
CA MET A 143 6.06 -9.57 20.90
C MET A 143 5.34 -10.88 21.22
N ARG A 144 4.11 -10.77 21.72
CA ARG A 144 3.19 -11.90 21.94
C ARG A 144 1.83 -11.48 21.42
N LEU A 145 1.44 -12.03 20.26
CA LEU A 145 0.36 -11.47 19.46
C LEU A 145 -0.71 -12.51 19.18
N GLY A 146 -1.94 -12.27 19.64
CA GLY A 146 -3.10 -13.06 19.22
C GLY A 146 -3.38 -14.30 20.07
N ASN A 147 -2.81 -14.42 21.28
CA ASN A 147 -3.18 -15.49 22.22
C ASN A 147 -4.60 -15.33 22.77
N GLU A 148 -5.15 -14.12 22.70
CA GLU A 148 -6.48 -13.77 23.17
C GLU A 148 -7.40 -13.33 22.03
N VAL A 149 -7.60 -12.04 21.71
CA VAL A 149 -8.63 -11.59 20.72
C VAL A 149 -8.04 -11.20 19.37
N ALA A 150 -6.78 -10.75 19.28
CA ALA A 150 -6.23 -10.22 18.04
C ALA A 150 -6.03 -11.28 16.96
N ARG A 151 -6.43 -10.92 15.74
CA ARG A 151 -6.42 -11.79 14.56
C ARG A 151 -5.81 -11.15 13.33
N TYR A 152 -5.87 -9.82 13.22
CA TYR A 152 -5.38 -9.12 12.03
C TYR A 152 -4.46 -7.98 12.44
N LEU A 153 -3.29 -7.93 11.84
CA LEU A 153 -2.29 -6.91 12.13
C LEU A 153 -1.85 -6.24 10.85
N PHE A 154 -2.07 -4.93 10.76
CA PHE A 154 -1.65 -4.11 9.65
C PHE A 154 -0.44 -3.28 10.08
N PHE A 155 0.73 -3.64 9.57
CA PHE A 155 1.94 -2.85 9.70
C PHE A 155 2.12 -1.95 8.48
N SER A 156 1.69 -0.70 8.60
CA SER A 156 2.09 0.38 7.71
C SER A 156 3.50 0.87 8.06
N THR A 157 4.45 -0.07 8.08
CA THR A 157 5.85 0.13 8.47
C THR A 157 6.77 -0.59 7.49
N CYS A 158 7.95 -0.03 7.28
CA CYS A 158 8.95 -0.56 6.36
C CYS A 158 9.43 -1.95 6.82
N LEU A 159 9.66 -2.85 5.87
CA LEU A 159 10.33 -4.14 6.12
C LEU A 159 9.61 -5.03 7.15
N SER A 160 8.33 -4.79 7.43
CA SER A 160 7.54 -5.53 8.42
C SER A 160 7.22 -6.97 8.02
N LEU A 161 7.29 -7.28 6.73
CA LEU A 161 6.94 -8.60 6.23
C LEU A 161 7.83 -8.98 5.04
N ARG A 162 9.11 -9.20 5.35
CA ARG A 162 10.13 -9.61 4.37
C ARG A 162 10.10 -11.11 4.03
N ILE A 163 10.48 -11.41 2.79
CA ILE A 163 10.38 -12.63 2.01
C ILE A 163 11.67 -12.80 1.16
N GLY A 164 12.31 -11.70 0.75
CA GLY A 164 13.56 -11.73 -0.01
C GLY A 164 14.80 -12.05 0.84
N ASP A 165 15.92 -12.35 0.17
CA ASP A 165 17.26 -12.52 0.79
C ASP A 165 17.32 -13.56 1.93
N GLY A 166 16.55 -14.66 1.80
CA GLY A 166 16.48 -15.71 2.82
C GLY A 166 15.59 -15.37 4.02
N ASN A 167 14.77 -14.32 3.94
CA ASN A 167 13.72 -14.04 4.91
C ASN A 167 12.42 -14.75 4.54
N SER A 168 11.53 -14.88 5.51
CA SER A 168 10.16 -15.35 5.29
C SER A 168 9.30 -14.86 6.46
N PRO A 169 7.98 -14.77 6.28
CA PRO A 169 7.07 -14.44 7.38
C PRO A 169 7.24 -15.38 8.59
N ILE A 170 7.50 -16.67 8.35
CA ILE A 170 7.75 -17.66 9.40
C ILE A 170 8.98 -17.28 10.21
N ARG A 171 10.10 -16.96 9.53
CA ARG A 171 11.37 -16.60 10.18
C ARG A 171 11.21 -15.40 11.12
N THR A 172 10.39 -14.43 10.75
CA THR A 172 10.21 -13.19 11.52
C THR A 172 9.14 -13.32 12.60
N TRP A 173 8.03 -13.99 12.30
CA TRP A 173 6.79 -13.88 13.07
C TRP A 173 6.35 -15.16 13.77
N ASP A 174 6.97 -16.32 13.52
CA ASP A 174 6.49 -17.56 14.14
C ASP A 174 6.52 -17.48 15.68
N ALA A 175 7.61 -17.01 16.28
CA ALA A 175 7.69 -16.89 17.74
C ALA A 175 6.69 -15.88 18.32
N ALA A 176 6.37 -14.81 17.59
CA ALA A 176 5.49 -13.73 18.03
C ALA A 176 4.01 -14.06 17.88
N ASN A 177 3.65 -14.75 16.80
CA ASN A 177 2.28 -15.08 16.48
C ASN A 177 1.79 -16.20 17.41
N LEU A 178 0.67 -16.00 18.08
CA LEU A 178 0.03 -16.96 18.99
C LEU A 178 -1.42 -17.29 18.57
N GLY A 179 -1.95 -16.64 17.54
CA GLY A 179 -3.29 -16.90 17.02
C GLY A 179 -3.75 -15.95 15.91
N LEU A 180 -2.84 -15.14 15.36
CA LEU A 180 -3.12 -14.25 14.24
C LEU A 180 -3.54 -15.05 13.01
N ARG A 181 -4.56 -14.53 12.34
CA ARG A 181 -5.08 -15.00 11.07
C ARG A 181 -4.26 -14.45 9.91
N MET A 182 -3.99 -13.15 9.92
CA MET A 182 -3.29 -12.46 8.84
C MET A 182 -2.41 -11.30 9.35
N ILE A 183 -1.26 -11.11 8.69
CA ILE A 183 -0.38 -9.95 8.88
C ILE A 183 -0.20 -9.27 7.52
N PHE A 184 -0.33 -7.94 7.49
CA PHE A 184 -0.19 -7.10 6.32
C PHE A 184 1.01 -6.18 6.52
N GLY A 185 1.88 -6.06 5.51
CA GLY A 185 3.11 -5.29 5.65
C GLY A 185 3.82 -5.05 4.32
N PHE A 186 5.14 -4.88 4.41
CA PHE A 186 6.00 -4.59 3.26
C PHE A 186 7.27 -5.46 3.26
N GLU A 187 7.64 -5.92 2.06
CA GLU A 187 8.96 -6.47 1.74
C GLU A 187 10.03 -5.38 1.71
N THR A 188 9.67 -4.16 1.30
CA THR A 188 10.59 -3.04 1.11
C THR A 188 10.31 -1.88 2.06
N THR A 189 11.13 -0.83 1.97
CA THR A 189 10.79 0.50 2.47
C THR A 189 9.51 1.01 1.81
N SER A 190 8.56 1.50 2.61
CA SER A 190 7.32 2.12 2.13
C SER A 190 7.42 3.64 2.06
N VAL A 191 6.58 4.27 1.25
CA VAL A 191 6.45 5.72 1.18
C VAL A 191 5.73 6.27 2.41
N ASP A 192 6.20 7.39 2.97
CA ASP A 192 5.46 8.20 3.95
C ASP A 192 4.23 8.82 3.27
N SER A 193 3.07 8.17 3.42
CA SER A 193 1.86 8.49 2.67
C SER A 193 0.64 8.41 3.58
N PRO A 194 -0.31 9.37 3.47
CA PRO A 194 -1.48 9.45 4.34
C PRO A 194 -2.60 8.48 3.94
N ASN A 195 -2.38 7.63 2.92
CA ASN A 195 -3.47 7.01 2.17
C ASN A 195 -3.60 5.49 2.33
N TYR A 196 -2.69 4.75 2.99
CA TYR A 196 -2.77 3.28 2.98
C TYR A 196 -4.05 2.78 3.64
N GLY A 197 -4.38 3.28 4.83
CA GLY A 197 -5.61 2.90 5.56
C GLY A 197 -6.89 3.21 4.77
N ALA A 198 -6.98 4.40 4.17
CA ALA A 198 -8.13 4.79 3.36
C ALA A 198 -8.23 3.99 2.06
N TYR A 199 -7.12 3.79 1.35
CA TYR A 199 -7.08 3.05 0.09
C TYR A 199 -7.36 1.57 0.30
N PHE A 200 -6.91 0.96 1.40
CA PHE A 200 -7.25 -0.42 1.76
C PHE A 200 -8.77 -0.62 1.77
N PHE A 201 -9.49 0.25 2.49
CA PHE A 201 -10.95 0.16 2.55
C PHE A 201 -11.63 0.57 1.24
N SER A 202 -11.03 1.45 0.44
CA SER A 202 -11.52 1.72 -0.92
C SER A 202 -11.46 0.46 -1.79
N LYS A 203 -10.32 -0.24 -1.82
CA LYS A 203 -10.17 -1.50 -2.59
C LYS A 203 -11.08 -2.61 -2.08
N TRP A 204 -11.13 -2.80 -0.76
CA TRP A 204 -11.98 -3.84 -0.15
C TRP A 204 -13.47 -3.59 -0.41
N ASN A 205 -13.97 -2.37 -0.14
CA ASN A 205 -15.40 -2.09 -0.29
C ASN A 205 -15.83 -1.85 -1.73
N ALA A 206 -15.10 -1.01 -2.46
CA ALA A 206 -15.54 -0.56 -3.77
C ALA A 206 -15.31 -1.62 -4.84
N ASN A 207 -14.17 -2.30 -4.78
CA ASN A 207 -13.81 -3.31 -5.77
C ASN A 207 -14.22 -4.72 -5.29
N GLY A 208 -14.72 -4.87 -4.06
CA GLY A 208 -15.03 -6.17 -3.46
C GLY A 208 -13.80 -7.08 -3.30
N HIS A 209 -12.60 -6.49 -3.27
CA HIS A 209 -11.37 -7.24 -3.06
C HIS A 209 -11.39 -7.91 -1.70
N LYS A 210 -10.67 -9.02 -1.58
CA LYS A 210 -10.40 -9.66 -0.29
C LYS A 210 -9.21 -8.97 0.38
N PHE A 211 -9.06 -9.14 1.69
CA PHE A 211 -8.10 -8.33 2.46
C PHE A 211 -6.68 -8.36 1.88
N GLY A 212 -6.21 -9.53 1.47
CA GLY A 212 -4.90 -9.69 0.83
C GLY A 212 -4.75 -8.79 -0.40
N LYS A 213 -5.63 -8.95 -1.38
CA LYS A 213 -5.61 -8.15 -2.62
C LYS A 213 -5.83 -6.67 -2.37
N ALA A 214 -6.74 -6.31 -1.45
CA ALA A 214 -7.03 -4.93 -1.09
C ALA A 214 -5.78 -4.22 -0.56
N TRP A 215 -4.99 -4.86 0.30
CA TRP A 215 -3.73 -4.30 0.81
C TRP A 215 -2.70 -4.11 -0.30
N LEU A 216 -2.48 -5.14 -1.13
CA LEU A 216 -1.50 -5.07 -2.20
C LEU A 216 -1.84 -3.98 -3.23
N ASP A 217 -3.09 -3.92 -3.69
CA ASP A 217 -3.53 -2.94 -4.69
C ASP A 217 -3.66 -1.52 -4.12
N ALA A 218 -4.04 -1.36 -2.84
CA ALA A 218 -4.05 -0.05 -2.17
C ALA A 218 -2.64 0.53 -2.06
N SER A 219 -1.68 -0.32 -1.67
CA SER A 219 -0.28 0.09 -1.54
C SER A 219 0.34 0.40 -2.91
N TRP A 220 -0.09 -0.30 -3.96
CA TRP A 220 0.33 0.00 -5.32
C TRP A 220 -0.16 1.36 -5.82
N ASP A 221 -1.43 1.70 -5.55
CA ASP A 221 -2.00 3.00 -5.94
C ASP A 221 -1.28 4.20 -5.26
N ILE A 222 -0.34 3.96 -4.33
CA ILE A 222 0.48 4.99 -3.67
C ILE A 222 1.83 5.15 -4.37
N ASP A 223 2.56 4.06 -4.61
CA ASP A 223 3.87 4.07 -5.26
C ASP A 223 4.18 2.69 -5.88
N HIS A 224 4.75 2.69 -7.09
CA HIS A 224 5.00 1.45 -7.86
C HIS A 224 6.36 0.82 -7.55
N HIS A 225 7.22 1.51 -6.77
CA HIS A 225 8.57 1.06 -6.47
C HIS A 225 8.66 0.34 -5.12
N GLN A 226 7.55 0.21 -4.39
CA GLN A 226 7.45 -0.56 -3.16
C GLN A 226 6.78 -1.92 -3.36
N ALA A 227 7.11 -2.87 -2.50
CA ALA A 227 6.62 -4.25 -2.54
C ALA A 227 5.77 -4.53 -1.29
N PRO A 228 4.44 -4.34 -1.34
CA PRO A 228 3.54 -4.76 -0.28
C PRO A 228 3.46 -6.30 -0.20
N SER A 229 3.24 -6.82 1.00
CA SER A 229 3.12 -8.25 1.25
C SER A 229 2.04 -8.55 2.29
N VAL A 230 1.48 -9.76 2.22
CA VAL A 230 0.47 -10.26 3.16
C VAL A 230 0.74 -11.74 3.43
N VAL A 231 0.58 -12.16 4.68
CA VAL A 231 0.63 -13.56 5.08
C VAL A 231 -0.63 -13.96 5.83
N ALA A 232 -1.06 -15.20 5.65
CA ALA A 232 -2.12 -15.84 6.40
C ALA A 232 -1.61 -17.16 7.00
N CYS A 233 -2.12 -17.51 8.18
CA CYS A 233 -1.86 -18.79 8.85
C CYS A 233 -3.05 -19.73 8.70
N GLY A 234 -2.88 -21.04 8.87
CA GLY A 234 -3.96 -22.02 8.94
C GLY A 234 -3.49 -23.38 9.47
N ALA A 235 -4.43 -24.26 9.82
CA ALA A 235 -4.10 -25.62 10.26
C ALA A 235 -3.56 -26.48 9.11
N THR A 236 -3.93 -26.13 7.87
CA THR A 236 -3.49 -26.78 6.64
C THR A 236 -3.09 -25.74 5.59
N GLN A 237 -2.32 -26.17 4.59
CA GLN A 237 -1.99 -25.34 3.43
C GLN A 237 -3.25 -24.75 2.76
N ALA A 238 -4.27 -25.58 2.54
CA ALA A 238 -5.51 -25.16 1.89
C ALA A 238 -6.24 -24.08 2.71
N GLU A 239 -6.26 -24.21 4.03
CA GLU A 239 -6.88 -23.21 4.91
C GLU A 239 -6.10 -21.88 4.90
N ALA A 240 -4.77 -21.93 4.94
CA ALA A 240 -3.94 -20.72 4.87
C ALA A 240 -4.09 -20.01 3.51
N GLN A 241 -4.17 -20.77 2.41
CA GLN A 241 -4.42 -20.24 1.07
C GLN A 241 -5.80 -19.62 0.93
N ASP A 242 -6.85 -20.35 1.32
CA ASP A 242 -8.22 -19.85 1.29
C ASP A 242 -8.33 -18.56 2.09
N ARG A 243 -7.73 -18.53 3.28
CA ARG A 243 -7.68 -17.33 4.10
C ARG A 243 -7.02 -16.15 3.39
N LEU A 244 -5.82 -16.34 2.84
CA LEU A 244 -5.07 -15.28 2.19
C LEU A 244 -5.84 -14.66 1.01
N PHE A 245 -6.51 -15.50 0.21
CA PHE A 245 -7.12 -15.07 -1.04
C PHE A 245 -8.61 -14.76 -0.93
N ASN A 246 -9.33 -15.32 0.05
CA ASN A 246 -10.78 -15.26 0.15
C ASN A 246 -11.31 -14.55 1.41
N GLU A 247 -10.49 -14.33 2.44
CA GLU A 247 -10.96 -13.66 3.66
C GLU A 247 -11.21 -12.17 3.41
N GLY A 248 -12.44 -11.74 3.66
CA GLY A 248 -12.89 -10.35 3.48
C GLY A 248 -13.77 -9.85 4.62
N ALA A 249 -13.76 -10.51 5.76
CA ALA A 249 -14.45 -10.06 6.97
C ALA A 249 -13.59 -10.37 8.18
N PHE A 250 -13.56 -9.45 9.15
CA PHE A 250 -12.79 -9.65 10.38
C PHE A 250 -13.48 -10.70 11.26
N ASN A 251 -12.78 -11.81 11.49
CA ASN A 251 -13.19 -12.96 12.30
C ASN A 251 -12.49 -12.94 13.67
N THR A 252 -13.15 -13.44 14.71
CA THR A 252 -12.61 -13.52 16.08
C THR A 252 -11.92 -14.86 16.39
N ALA A 253 -12.04 -15.87 15.53
CA ALA A 253 -11.45 -17.19 15.74
C ALA A 253 -9.96 -17.21 15.38
N ALA A 254 -9.15 -17.71 16.31
CA ALA A 254 -7.70 -17.88 16.10
C ALA A 254 -7.41 -18.80 14.91
N ALA A 255 -6.28 -18.57 14.23
CA ALA A 255 -5.75 -19.50 13.25
C ALA A 255 -4.61 -20.32 13.85
N SER A 256 -4.52 -21.59 13.46
CA SER A 256 -3.32 -22.38 13.71
C SER A 256 -2.16 -21.86 12.86
N LYS A 257 -0.94 -21.96 13.38
CA LYS A 257 0.30 -21.60 12.69
C LYS A 257 1.00 -22.80 12.04
N ASN A 258 0.32 -23.94 11.95
CA ASN A 258 0.90 -25.15 11.38
C ASN A 258 1.28 -24.94 9.90
N TRP A 259 0.57 -24.07 9.21
CA TRP A 259 0.83 -23.67 7.84
C TRP A 259 0.74 -22.16 7.68
N TRP A 260 1.65 -21.61 6.89
CA TRP A 260 1.69 -20.21 6.49
C TRP A 260 1.62 -20.11 4.98
N TRP A 261 0.88 -19.13 4.48
CA TRP A 261 0.82 -18.82 3.06
C TRP A 261 0.89 -17.31 2.86
N TRP A 262 1.75 -16.84 1.99
CA TRP A 262 1.96 -15.40 1.76
C TRP A 262 1.99 -15.04 0.28
N THR A 263 1.70 -13.77 0.02
CA THR A 263 1.68 -13.18 -1.32
C THR A 263 2.27 -11.78 -1.26
N TRP A 264 2.89 -11.33 -2.34
CA TRP A 264 3.48 -10.01 -2.45
C TRP A 264 3.52 -9.55 -3.91
N TYR A 265 3.63 -8.25 -4.10
CA TYR A 265 3.99 -7.67 -5.40
C TYR A 265 5.50 -7.44 -5.44
N ASP A 266 6.14 -7.72 -6.58
CA ASP A 266 7.45 -7.14 -6.84
C ASP A 266 7.32 -5.66 -7.25
N ALA A 267 8.42 -4.91 -7.14
CA ALA A 267 8.48 -3.57 -7.72
C ALA A 267 8.31 -3.68 -9.25
N ALA A 268 7.57 -2.74 -9.85
CA ALA A 268 7.38 -2.72 -11.30
C ALA A 268 8.73 -2.71 -12.03
N LYS A 269 8.78 -3.45 -13.13
CA LYS A 269 9.87 -3.35 -14.11
C LYS A 269 9.36 -2.59 -15.31
N SER A 270 9.96 -1.44 -15.58
CA SER A 270 9.61 -0.65 -16.74
C SER A 270 9.97 -1.40 -18.03
N ILE A 271 9.06 -1.35 -18.99
CA ILE A 271 9.25 -1.84 -20.36
C ILE A 271 10.11 -0.84 -21.15
N SER A 272 9.91 0.45 -20.89
CA SER A 272 10.63 1.56 -21.50
C SER A 272 11.26 2.46 -20.42
N PRO A 273 12.38 3.14 -20.72
CA PRO A 273 12.96 4.08 -19.77
C PRO A 273 11.98 5.21 -19.45
N PRO A 274 11.92 5.68 -18.18
CA PRO A 274 11.10 6.82 -17.80
C PRO A 274 11.44 8.06 -18.62
N ARG A 275 10.43 8.86 -18.94
CA ARG A 275 10.64 10.12 -19.66
C ARG A 275 11.19 11.18 -18.70
N VAL A 276 12.32 11.78 -19.03
CA VAL A 276 12.99 12.79 -18.19
C VAL A 276 13.21 14.13 -18.90
N GLU A 277 12.64 14.28 -20.09
CA GLU A 277 12.72 15.52 -20.87
C GLU A 277 11.70 16.54 -20.38
N LEU A 278 12.14 17.77 -20.14
CA LEU A 278 11.25 18.88 -19.80
C LEU A 278 10.43 19.29 -21.05
N PRO A 279 9.11 19.54 -20.92
CA PRO A 279 8.30 20.00 -22.03
C PRO A 279 8.68 21.44 -22.43
N GLY A 280 8.74 21.72 -23.73
CA GLY A 280 9.16 23.04 -24.24
C GLY A 280 8.16 24.17 -24.00
N THR A 281 6.85 23.87 -23.94
CA THR A 281 5.81 24.84 -23.54
C THR A 281 4.77 24.11 -22.71
N PRO A 282 4.81 24.24 -21.38
CA PRO A 282 3.92 23.51 -20.49
C PRO A 282 2.45 23.89 -20.72
N GLN A 283 1.61 22.88 -20.96
CA GLN A 283 0.17 23.02 -21.08
C GLN A 283 -0.50 22.39 -19.87
N THR A 284 -1.62 22.94 -19.43
CA THR A 284 -2.48 22.29 -18.45
C THR A 284 -3.60 21.54 -19.16
N ALA A 285 -3.96 20.38 -18.61
CA ALA A 285 -5.03 19.54 -19.09
C ALA A 285 -6.26 19.67 -18.19
N ARG A 286 -7.44 19.68 -18.79
CA ARG A 286 -8.72 19.45 -18.10
C ARG A 286 -9.25 18.10 -18.55
N PHE A 287 -9.44 17.19 -17.60
CA PHE A 287 -9.98 15.87 -17.85
C PHE A 287 -11.51 15.87 -17.78
N ALA A 288 -12.11 15.01 -18.60
CA ALA A 288 -13.54 14.78 -18.61
C ALA A 288 -14.03 14.38 -17.21
N PRO A 289 -15.14 14.94 -16.70
CA PRO A 289 -15.70 14.54 -15.43
C PRO A 289 -16.19 13.09 -15.47
N HIS A 290 -16.14 12.41 -14.32
CA HIS A 290 -16.67 11.05 -14.18
C HIS A 290 -18.21 11.05 -14.26
N ARG A 291 -18.77 11.04 -15.48
CA ARG A 291 -20.22 10.95 -15.69
C ARG A 291 -20.63 9.48 -15.78
N LEU A 292 -21.12 8.92 -14.67
CA LEU A 292 -21.74 7.60 -14.63
C LEU A 292 -23.25 7.72 -14.86
N SER A 293 -23.67 8.10 -16.06
CA SER A 293 -25.09 8.05 -16.41
C SER A 293 -25.55 6.59 -16.55
N PRO A 294 -26.83 6.26 -16.29
CA PRO A 294 -27.34 4.90 -16.51
C PRO A 294 -27.09 4.36 -17.92
N ALA A 295 -27.17 5.23 -18.94
CA ALA A 295 -26.85 4.88 -20.32
C ALA A 295 -25.38 4.50 -20.50
N ARG A 296 -24.46 5.28 -19.91
CA ARG A 296 -23.02 5.00 -19.98
C ARG A 296 -22.65 3.72 -19.21
N LEU A 297 -23.29 3.47 -18.08
CA LEU A 297 -23.11 2.23 -17.30
C LEU A 297 -23.61 1.01 -18.07
N SER A 298 -24.74 1.13 -18.77
CA SER A 298 -25.28 0.05 -19.60
C SER A 298 -24.40 -0.24 -20.81
N GLU A 299 -23.88 0.81 -21.46
CA GLU A 299 -22.90 0.69 -22.54
C GLU A 299 -21.63 -0.02 -22.06
N LEU A 300 -21.07 0.44 -20.93
CA LEU A 300 -19.87 -0.13 -20.33
C LEU A 300 -20.08 -1.61 -19.93
N ALA A 301 -21.19 -1.92 -19.29
CA ALA A 301 -21.55 -3.29 -18.93
C ALA A 301 -21.70 -4.18 -20.16
N GLY A 302 -22.40 -3.70 -21.20
CA GLY A 302 -22.56 -4.42 -22.46
C GLY A 302 -21.22 -4.71 -23.15
N HIS A 303 -20.31 -3.74 -23.13
CA HIS A 303 -18.98 -3.86 -23.71
C HIS A 303 -18.13 -4.96 -23.07
N TYR A 304 -18.25 -5.15 -21.75
CA TYR A 304 -17.55 -6.20 -21.01
C TYR A 304 -18.37 -7.49 -20.83
N GLY A 305 -19.55 -7.60 -21.44
CA GLY A 305 -20.44 -8.75 -21.29
C GLY A 305 -21.02 -8.92 -19.88
N VAL A 306 -21.03 -7.85 -19.07
CA VAL A 306 -21.61 -7.83 -17.73
C VAL A 306 -23.14 -7.80 -17.86
N ARG A 307 -23.80 -8.80 -17.27
CA ARG A 307 -25.26 -8.86 -17.25
C ARG A 307 -25.81 -7.91 -16.19
N VAL A 308 -26.62 -6.95 -16.62
CA VAL A 308 -27.35 -6.05 -15.72
C VAL A 308 -28.76 -6.60 -15.55
N GLY A 309 -29.17 -6.89 -14.31
CA GLY A 309 -30.51 -7.40 -14.03
C GLY A 309 -31.59 -6.40 -14.46
N GLY A 310 -32.46 -6.80 -15.39
CA GLY A 310 -33.57 -5.98 -15.87
C GLY A 310 -34.63 -5.81 -14.78
N GLY A 311 -34.52 -4.74 -13.98
CA GLY A 311 -35.54 -4.38 -12.98
C GLY A 311 -35.03 -3.73 -11.70
N GLN A 312 -33.71 -3.54 -11.52
CA GLN A 312 -33.23 -2.77 -10.37
C GLN A 312 -33.46 -1.26 -10.57
N ALA A 313 -33.80 -0.58 -9.46
CA ALA A 313 -33.75 0.88 -9.37
C ALA A 313 -32.38 1.39 -9.85
N GLU A 314 -32.33 2.63 -10.35
CA GLU A 314 -31.10 3.20 -10.91
C GLU A 314 -29.89 2.87 -10.02
N PRO A 315 -28.82 2.27 -10.58
CA PRO A 315 -27.61 1.98 -9.82
C PRO A 315 -27.01 3.32 -9.34
N ALA A 316 -27.37 3.72 -8.13
CA ALA A 316 -26.78 4.87 -7.47
C ALA A 316 -25.41 4.47 -6.92
N MET A 317 -24.45 5.38 -7.00
CA MET A 317 -23.16 5.19 -6.35
C MET A 317 -23.41 5.10 -4.83
N GLY A 318 -23.22 3.91 -4.28
CA GLY A 318 -23.34 3.69 -2.85
C GLY A 318 -22.12 4.22 -2.09
N PRO A 319 -22.10 4.11 -0.76
CA PRO A 319 -20.91 4.41 0.05
C PRO A 319 -19.70 3.54 -0.33
N HIS A 320 -19.94 2.44 -1.05
CA HIS A 320 -18.96 1.47 -1.52
C HIS A 320 -18.81 1.50 -3.05
N GLY A 321 -19.01 2.66 -3.68
CA GLY A 321 -18.99 2.73 -5.15
C GLY A 321 -20.16 2.00 -5.80
N LEU A 322 -19.94 1.53 -7.02
CA LEU A 322 -20.94 0.82 -7.82
C LEU A 322 -20.43 -0.58 -8.18
N VAL A 323 -21.29 -1.59 -8.08
CA VAL A 323 -21.02 -2.97 -8.49
C VAL A 323 -22.12 -3.45 -9.44
N LEU A 324 -21.73 -4.03 -10.58
CA LEU A 324 -22.61 -4.62 -11.59
C LEU A 324 -22.19 -6.07 -11.86
N GLY A 325 -23.16 -6.94 -12.16
CA GLY A 325 -22.91 -8.35 -12.49
C GLY A 325 -22.74 -9.29 -11.30
N ASP A 326 -22.94 -8.81 -10.07
CA ASP A 326 -22.76 -9.61 -8.86
C ASP A 326 -23.74 -10.79 -8.79
N GLY A 327 -23.23 -11.98 -8.43
CA GLY A 327 -24.02 -13.20 -8.29
C GLY A 327 -24.64 -13.78 -9.57
N GLN A 328 -24.34 -13.24 -10.77
CA GLN A 328 -25.01 -13.64 -12.02
C GLN A 328 -24.24 -14.66 -12.89
N GLY A 329 -23.05 -15.09 -12.46
CA GLY A 329 -22.20 -15.99 -13.24
C GLY A 329 -21.70 -15.32 -14.54
N GLY A 330 -20.51 -14.74 -14.49
CA GLY A 330 -19.91 -13.97 -15.58
C GLY A 330 -19.06 -12.81 -15.06
N PRO A 331 -18.65 -11.88 -15.94
CA PRO A 331 -17.82 -10.76 -15.53
C PRO A 331 -18.53 -9.84 -14.53
N ARG A 332 -17.76 -9.30 -13.59
CA ARG A 332 -18.18 -8.31 -12.60
C ARG A 332 -17.50 -6.98 -12.90
N LEU A 333 -18.26 -5.89 -12.91
CA LEU A 333 -17.73 -4.53 -13.07
C LEU A 333 -17.94 -3.74 -11.79
N THR A 334 -16.87 -3.13 -11.28
CA THR A 334 -16.91 -2.18 -10.17
C THR A 334 -16.44 -0.81 -10.59
N VAL A 335 -17.02 0.23 -9.99
CA VAL A 335 -16.57 1.61 -10.18
C VAL A 335 -16.41 2.27 -8.81
N ASP A 336 -15.20 2.73 -8.50
CA ASP A 336 -14.92 3.45 -7.25
C ASP A 336 -15.36 4.92 -7.32
N HIS A 337 -15.23 5.63 -6.20
CA HIS A 337 -15.58 7.06 -6.09
C HIS A 337 -14.61 7.99 -6.84
N ARG A 338 -13.43 7.47 -7.24
CA ARG A 338 -12.49 8.14 -8.14
C ARG A 338 -12.81 7.83 -9.60
N GLY A 339 -13.87 7.06 -9.88
CA GLY A 339 -14.28 6.65 -11.21
C GLY A 339 -13.36 5.62 -11.87
N VAL A 340 -12.49 4.96 -11.09
CA VAL A 340 -11.69 3.83 -11.56
C VAL A 340 -12.62 2.65 -11.79
N ARG A 341 -12.53 2.07 -12.99
CA ARG A 341 -13.34 0.93 -13.42
C ARG A 341 -12.51 -0.33 -13.25
N GLU A 342 -13.07 -1.38 -12.66
CA GLU A 342 -12.41 -2.67 -12.59
C GLU A 342 -13.36 -3.77 -13.07
N ILE A 343 -12.88 -4.60 -13.97
CA ILE A 343 -13.62 -5.70 -14.57
C ILE A 343 -12.93 -6.99 -14.19
N THR A 344 -13.61 -7.84 -13.43
CA THR A 344 -13.15 -9.20 -13.10
C THR A 344 -13.85 -10.18 -14.04
N PHE A 345 -13.09 -10.90 -14.86
CA PHE A 345 -13.60 -11.88 -15.82
C PHE A 345 -13.63 -13.30 -15.25
N ALA A 346 -12.63 -13.64 -14.43
CA ALA A 346 -12.44 -14.97 -13.87
C ALA A 346 -11.65 -14.89 -12.56
N GLU A 347 -11.81 -15.93 -11.74
CA GLU A 347 -10.88 -16.21 -10.66
C GLU A 347 -9.53 -16.65 -11.23
N THR A 348 -8.44 -16.24 -10.60
CA THR A 348 -7.09 -16.64 -11.03
C THR A 348 -6.89 -18.15 -10.93
N ASP A 349 -6.31 -18.75 -11.98
CA ASP A 349 -5.89 -20.15 -11.92
C ASP A 349 -4.84 -20.37 -10.81
N GLY A 350 -5.24 -21.08 -9.75
CA GLY A 350 -4.37 -21.47 -8.63
C GLY A 350 -3.59 -22.77 -8.86
N SER A 351 -3.68 -23.39 -10.04
CA SER A 351 -3.08 -24.70 -10.33
C SER A 351 -1.55 -24.67 -10.41
N GLY A 352 -0.94 -23.49 -10.38
CA GLY A 352 0.52 -23.32 -10.27
C GLY A 352 1.29 -23.56 -11.55
N ARG A 353 0.67 -23.26 -12.71
CA ARG A 353 1.36 -23.16 -14.01
C ARG A 353 2.39 -22.03 -14.00
N ASP A 354 3.41 -22.17 -14.83
CA ASP A 354 4.40 -21.12 -15.01
C ASP A 354 3.76 -19.88 -15.63
N ALA A 355 4.09 -18.70 -15.11
CA ALA A 355 3.61 -17.46 -15.68
C ALA A 355 4.11 -17.26 -17.13
N PRO A 356 3.30 -16.62 -17.99
CA PRO A 356 3.75 -16.23 -19.32
C PRO A 356 5.00 -15.34 -19.22
N SER A 357 5.84 -15.41 -20.24
CA SER A 357 6.98 -14.49 -20.35
C SER A 357 6.49 -13.04 -20.39
N ALA A 358 7.30 -12.07 -19.96
CA ALA A 358 6.91 -10.65 -19.98
C ALA A 358 6.47 -10.19 -21.39
N ALA A 359 7.15 -10.64 -22.45
CA ALA A 359 6.79 -10.31 -23.83
C ALA A 359 5.43 -10.91 -24.25
N GLU A 360 5.16 -12.14 -23.83
CA GLU A 360 3.88 -12.80 -24.09
C GLU A 360 2.74 -12.16 -23.30
N ALA A 361 2.97 -11.83 -22.03
CA ALA A 361 2.02 -11.11 -21.20
C ALA A 361 1.67 -9.74 -21.80
N VAL A 362 2.67 -8.98 -22.28
CA VAL A 362 2.45 -7.70 -22.96
C VAL A 362 1.58 -7.89 -24.21
N ARG A 363 1.85 -8.92 -25.03
CA ARG A 363 1.03 -9.21 -26.21
C ARG A 363 -0.42 -9.55 -25.85
N ILE A 364 -0.64 -10.43 -24.87
CA ILE A 364 -1.98 -10.78 -24.37
C ILE A 364 -2.71 -9.53 -23.85
N ALA A 365 -1.98 -8.67 -23.13
CA ALA A 365 -2.55 -7.44 -22.58
C ALA A 365 -2.88 -6.41 -23.68
N GLN A 366 -2.06 -6.30 -24.73
CA GLN A 366 -2.34 -5.47 -25.90
C GLN A 366 -3.60 -5.96 -26.64
N ASP A 367 -3.68 -7.28 -26.88
CA ASP A 367 -4.87 -7.90 -27.49
C ASP A 367 -6.14 -7.57 -26.67
N ALA A 368 -6.05 -7.56 -25.33
CA ALA A 368 -7.14 -7.17 -24.45
C ALA A 368 -7.49 -5.67 -24.54
N VAL A 369 -6.49 -4.78 -24.54
CA VAL A 369 -6.67 -3.34 -24.70
C VAL A 369 -7.40 -3.02 -26.01
N GLU A 370 -7.02 -3.68 -27.10
CA GLU A 370 -7.67 -3.55 -28.41
C GLU A 370 -9.09 -4.13 -28.40
N THR A 371 -9.26 -5.37 -27.92
CA THR A 371 -10.55 -6.08 -27.88
C THR A 371 -11.59 -5.29 -27.09
N PHE A 372 -11.17 -4.67 -25.98
CA PHE A 372 -12.05 -3.88 -25.12
C PHE A 372 -11.97 -2.38 -25.40
N GLY A 373 -11.40 -1.93 -26.52
CA GLY A 373 -11.42 -0.51 -26.92
C GLY A 373 -10.91 0.46 -25.85
N LEU A 374 -9.98 0.02 -25.00
CA LEU A 374 -9.53 0.82 -23.84
C LEU A 374 -8.70 2.04 -24.28
N ALA A 375 -8.18 2.01 -25.51
CA ALA A 375 -7.45 3.09 -26.15
C ALA A 375 -8.32 3.95 -27.10
N ASP A 376 -9.64 3.70 -27.20
CA ASP A 376 -10.48 4.39 -28.20
C ASP A 376 -10.59 5.91 -27.98
N ARG A 377 -10.37 6.37 -26.75
CA ARG A 377 -10.54 7.76 -26.31
C ARG A 377 -9.32 8.36 -25.63
N VAL A 378 -8.28 7.56 -25.43
CA VAL A 378 -7.05 7.96 -24.74
C VAL A 378 -5.87 7.30 -25.41
N ASP A 379 -4.74 7.99 -25.48
CA ASP A 379 -3.50 7.41 -25.92
C ASP A 379 -2.90 6.56 -24.79
N LEU A 380 -2.49 5.32 -25.09
CA LEU A 380 -1.90 4.39 -24.14
C LEU A 380 -0.56 3.86 -24.64
N VAL A 381 0.40 3.72 -23.72
CA VAL A 381 1.68 3.06 -23.97
C VAL A 381 1.92 1.98 -22.92
N ALA A 382 2.42 0.81 -23.34
CA ALA A 382 2.85 -0.22 -22.39
C ALA A 382 4.07 0.29 -21.60
N ASP A 383 3.92 0.39 -20.28
CA ASP A 383 4.85 1.11 -19.42
C ASP A 383 5.63 0.16 -18.51
N ALA A 384 4.93 -0.76 -17.85
CA ALA A 384 5.56 -1.64 -16.86
C ALA A 384 4.94 -3.04 -16.80
N VAL A 385 5.72 -3.99 -16.30
CA VAL A 385 5.26 -5.32 -15.89
C VAL A 385 5.60 -5.53 -14.41
N ARG A 386 4.64 -6.06 -13.66
CA ARG A 386 4.85 -6.54 -12.28
C ARG A 386 4.26 -7.94 -12.14
N HIS A 387 4.67 -8.64 -11.10
CA HIS A 387 4.16 -9.95 -10.76
C HIS A 387 3.55 -9.94 -9.36
N GLN A 388 2.45 -10.68 -9.22
CA GLN A 388 2.01 -11.16 -7.94
C GLN A 388 2.65 -12.51 -7.68
N TYR A 389 3.50 -12.57 -6.66
CA TYR A 389 4.08 -13.82 -6.20
C TYR A 389 3.27 -14.40 -5.04
N HIS A 390 3.41 -15.70 -4.83
CA HIS A 390 2.94 -16.38 -3.64
C HIS A 390 3.86 -17.55 -3.29
N ALA A 391 3.90 -17.88 -2.01
CA ALA A 391 4.60 -19.04 -1.46
C ALA A 391 3.97 -19.43 -0.13
N GLY A 392 4.47 -20.49 0.49
CA GLY A 392 4.05 -20.89 1.81
C GLY A 392 4.93 -21.99 2.38
N GLY A 393 4.64 -22.39 3.61
CA GLY A 393 5.40 -23.46 4.25
C GLY A 393 4.99 -23.71 5.68
N THR A 394 5.79 -24.57 6.30
CA THR A 394 5.83 -24.82 7.75
C THR A 394 7.16 -24.31 8.31
N PRO A 395 7.35 -24.28 9.64
CA PRO A 395 8.65 -23.94 10.23
C PRO A 395 9.84 -24.77 9.72
N GLU A 396 9.58 -25.99 9.23
CA GLU A 396 10.59 -26.92 8.75
C GLU A 396 10.84 -26.81 7.24
N GLU A 397 9.82 -26.46 6.45
CA GLU A 397 9.90 -26.48 4.99
C GLU A 397 9.17 -25.28 4.37
N VAL A 398 9.88 -24.54 3.52
CA VAL A 398 9.32 -23.42 2.76
C VAL A 398 9.31 -23.80 1.28
N ALA A 399 8.14 -23.70 0.64
CA ALA A 399 7.96 -23.93 -0.78
C ALA A 399 8.56 -22.77 -1.60
N GLU A 400 9.09 -23.10 -2.77
CA GLU A 400 9.62 -22.12 -3.72
C GLU A 400 8.54 -21.11 -4.18
N PRO A 401 8.87 -19.81 -4.25
CA PRO A 401 8.01 -18.79 -4.81
C PRO A 401 7.51 -19.10 -6.22
N ARG A 402 6.23 -18.82 -6.47
CA ARG A 402 5.63 -18.89 -7.80
C ARG A 402 4.90 -17.60 -8.14
N VAL A 403 4.79 -17.31 -9.42
CA VAL A 403 3.96 -16.20 -9.92
C VAL A 403 2.51 -16.70 -9.98
N ARG A 404 1.62 -15.95 -9.34
CA ARG A 404 0.18 -16.14 -9.39
C ARG A 404 -0.43 -15.38 -10.57
N GLU A 405 -0.05 -14.10 -10.72
CA GLU A 405 -0.51 -13.23 -11.81
C GLU A 405 0.64 -12.37 -12.32
N THR A 406 0.65 -12.13 -13.62
CA THR A 406 1.47 -11.08 -14.26
C THR A 406 0.55 -9.91 -14.58
N HIS A 407 0.91 -8.72 -14.11
CA HIS A 407 0.17 -7.50 -14.40
C HIS A 407 0.96 -6.64 -15.39
N VAL A 408 0.33 -6.33 -16.52
CA VAL A 408 0.85 -5.37 -17.50
C VAL A 408 0.16 -4.04 -17.30
N VAL A 409 0.95 -2.98 -17.18
CA VAL A 409 0.48 -1.60 -16.97
C VAL A 409 0.68 -0.82 -18.26
N PHE A 410 -0.39 -0.17 -18.71
CA PHE A 410 -0.37 0.83 -19.76
C PHE A 410 -0.60 2.21 -19.13
N THR A 411 0.21 3.17 -19.52
CA THR A 411 0.13 4.54 -19.01
C THR A 411 -0.51 5.43 -20.06
N GLN A 412 -1.48 6.24 -19.63
CA GLN A 412 -2.13 7.24 -20.44
C GLN A 412 -1.14 8.34 -20.82
N LEU A 413 -1.19 8.75 -22.08
CA LEU A 413 -0.47 9.91 -22.57
C LEU A 413 -1.41 11.12 -22.71
N VAL A 414 -0.89 12.29 -22.40
CA VAL A 414 -1.51 13.60 -22.64
C VAL A 414 -0.49 14.44 -23.40
N ASP A 415 -0.78 14.78 -24.65
CA ASP A 415 0.16 15.46 -25.55
C ASP A 415 1.53 14.74 -25.64
N GLY A 416 1.47 13.41 -25.73
CA GLY A 416 2.66 12.53 -25.76
C GLY A 416 3.45 12.45 -24.44
N GLN A 417 2.97 13.04 -23.35
CA GLN A 417 3.58 12.96 -22.02
C GLN A 417 2.79 11.99 -21.12
N PRO A 418 3.45 11.13 -20.34
CA PRO A 418 2.75 10.18 -19.49
C PRO A 418 1.98 10.87 -18.37
N VAL A 419 0.88 10.28 -17.92
CA VAL A 419 0.32 10.57 -16.59
C VAL A 419 1.23 9.92 -15.54
N VAL A 420 1.61 10.69 -14.52
CA VAL A 420 2.60 10.27 -13.51
C VAL A 420 2.02 10.17 -12.09
N THR A 421 0.71 10.24 -11.96
CA THR A 421 0.00 10.04 -10.68
C THR A 421 -0.34 8.56 -10.51
N PRO A 422 0.24 7.84 -9.53
CA PRO A 422 -0.03 6.42 -9.33
C PRO A 422 -1.51 6.15 -9.11
N GLY A 423 -2.00 5.05 -9.69
CA GLY A 423 -3.41 4.66 -9.64
C GLY A 423 -4.36 5.54 -10.44
N LEU A 424 -3.87 6.52 -11.21
CA LEU A 424 -4.65 7.35 -12.14
C LEU A 424 -3.98 7.40 -13.51
N GLY A 425 -4.77 7.47 -14.59
CA GLY A 425 -4.23 7.49 -15.95
C GLY A 425 -3.51 6.20 -16.33
N GLU A 426 -3.95 5.06 -15.81
CA GLU A 426 -3.39 3.75 -16.14
C GLU A 426 -4.47 2.73 -16.49
N VAL A 427 -4.12 1.79 -17.37
CA VAL A 427 -4.85 0.53 -17.57
C VAL A 427 -3.96 -0.61 -17.08
N ARG A 428 -4.49 -1.47 -16.22
CA ARG A 428 -3.80 -2.63 -15.68
C ARG A 428 -4.52 -3.89 -16.10
N VAL A 429 -3.82 -4.76 -16.82
CA VAL A 429 -4.33 -6.07 -17.24
C VAL A 429 -3.64 -7.15 -16.43
N ALA A 430 -4.42 -7.93 -15.67
CA ALA A 430 -3.95 -9.07 -14.90
C ALA A 430 -4.14 -10.37 -15.70
N ILE A 431 -3.06 -11.16 -15.76
CA ILE A 431 -2.97 -12.39 -16.55
C ILE A 431 -2.48 -13.50 -15.64
N ASP A 432 -3.21 -14.62 -15.58
CA ASP A 432 -2.80 -15.77 -14.78
C ASP A 432 -1.75 -16.67 -15.48
N GLY A 433 -1.30 -17.72 -14.79
CA GLY A 433 -0.32 -18.68 -15.32
C GLY A 433 -0.82 -19.50 -16.53
N SER A 434 -2.11 -19.41 -16.89
CA SER A 434 -2.64 -20.04 -18.10
C SER A 434 -2.64 -19.09 -19.32
N GLY A 435 -2.31 -17.81 -19.11
CA GLY A 435 -2.45 -16.77 -20.12
C GLY A 435 -3.85 -16.17 -20.19
N THR A 436 -4.71 -16.46 -19.21
CA THR A 436 -6.08 -15.93 -19.15
C THR A 436 -6.08 -14.55 -18.51
N VAL A 437 -6.75 -13.58 -19.14
CA VAL A 437 -7.00 -12.26 -18.54
C VAL A 437 -8.04 -12.42 -17.43
N THR A 438 -7.62 -12.21 -16.18
CA THR A 438 -8.48 -12.35 -15.00
C THR A 438 -9.16 -11.03 -14.65
N THR A 439 -8.42 -9.92 -14.73
CA THR A 439 -8.89 -8.59 -14.34
C THR A 439 -8.37 -7.50 -15.27
N ILE A 440 -9.19 -6.49 -15.54
CA ILE A 440 -8.77 -5.21 -16.14
C ILE A 440 -9.18 -4.09 -15.20
N ALA A 441 -8.23 -3.27 -14.74
CA ALA A 441 -8.51 -2.01 -14.07
C ALA A 441 -8.18 -0.84 -15.01
N ASP A 442 -9.12 0.09 -15.18
CA ASP A 442 -9.02 1.24 -16.05
C ASP A 442 -9.28 2.52 -15.24
N ALA A 443 -8.20 3.25 -14.97
CA ALA A 443 -8.18 4.54 -14.28
C ALA A 443 -7.94 5.72 -15.24
N THR A 444 -8.09 5.51 -16.55
CA THR A 444 -7.88 6.54 -17.58
C THR A 444 -9.04 7.54 -17.63
N ARG A 445 -8.74 8.75 -18.10
CA ARG A 445 -9.74 9.80 -18.31
C ARG A 445 -9.47 10.58 -19.59
N GLU A 446 -10.49 10.77 -20.40
CA GLU A 446 -10.41 11.59 -21.61
C GLU A 446 -10.01 13.04 -21.28
N VAL A 447 -9.23 13.67 -22.16
CA VAL A 447 -8.83 15.09 -22.02
C VAL A 447 -9.84 15.95 -22.75
N ASP A 448 -10.65 16.71 -22.02
CA ASP A 448 -11.63 17.64 -22.59
C ASP A 448 -10.95 18.84 -23.25
N ARG A 449 -9.86 19.33 -22.63
CA ARG A 449 -9.18 20.56 -23.07
C ARG A 449 -7.73 20.59 -22.66
N LEU A 450 -6.88 21.03 -23.58
CA LEU A 450 -5.52 21.51 -23.30
C LEU A 450 -5.50 23.04 -23.38
N THR A 451 -4.87 23.67 -22.40
CA THR A 451 -4.71 25.13 -22.35
C THR A 451 -3.24 25.45 -22.14
N ALA A 452 -2.70 26.37 -22.93
CA ALA A 452 -1.39 26.97 -22.59
C ALA A 452 -1.49 27.54 -21.17
N GLY A 453 -0.50 27.27 -20.32
CA GLY A 453 -0.51 27.75 -18.93
C GLY A 453 -0.90 29.22 -18.86
N ALA A 454 -1.80 29.59 -17.95
CA ALA A 454 -2.15 30.99 -17.75
C ALA A 454 -0.87 31.79 -17.44
N PRO A 455 -0.65 32.98 -18.03
CA PRO A 455 0.43 33.85 -17.57
C PRO A 455 0.23 34.09 -16.08
N ALA A 456 1.28 33.84 -15.30
CA ALA A 456 1.20 33.89 -13.85
C ALA A 456 0.64 35.25 -13.38
N ALA A 457 -0.06 35.24 -12.24
CA ALA A 457 -0.14 36.44 -11.42
C ALA A 457 1.30 36.95 -11.20
N PRO A 458 1.54 38.27 -11.29
CA PRO A 458 2.89 38.83 -11.24
C PRO A 458 3.62 38.31 -9.99
N PRO A 459 4.90 37.94 -10.11
CA PRO A 459 5.64 37.36 -9.01
C PRO A 459 5.57 38.32 -7.81
N SER A 460 5.27 37.79 -6.62
CA SER A 460 5.69 38.46 -5.39
C SER A 460 7.18 38.73 -5.53
N THR A 461 7.63 39.93 -5.17
CA THR A 461 8.97 40.51 -5.40
C THR A 461 10.17 39.72 -4.83
N ALA A 462 9.99 38.47 -4.41
CA ALA A 462 11.05 37.52 -4.08
C ALA A 462 11.40 36.66 -5.32
N GLY A 463 12.29 37.18 -6.17
CA GLY A 463 13.03 36.42 -7.18
C GLY A 463 12.23 35.91 -8.38
N ALA A 464 12.41 36.55 -9.55
CA ALA A 464 12.08 35.93 -10.82
C ALA A 464 13.03 34.73 -11.04
N GLY A 465 12.63 33.54 -10.61
CA GLY A 465 13.38 32.31 -10.83
C GLY A 465 13.44 32.01 -12.33
N ARG A 466 14.64 31.72 -12.83
CA ARG A 466 14.85 31.11 -14.15
C ARG A 466 14.12 29.77 -14.20
N ASP A 467 13.45 29.47 -15.32
CA ASP A 467 12.84 28.15 -15.53
C ASP A 467 13.91 27.05 -15.46
N PRO A 468 13.63 25.92 -14.79
CA PRO A 468 14.60 24.84 -14.64
C PRO A 468 14.98 24.31 -16.02
N SER A 469 16.28 24.05 -16.21
CA SER A 469 16.80 23.44 -17.44
C SER A 469 17.01 21.94 -17.35
N THR A 470 16.95 21.38 -16.14
CA THR A 470 17.02 19.94 -15.89
C THR A 470 15.97 19.50 -14.86
N VAL A 471 15.67 18.21 -14.83
CA VAL A 471 14.79 17.62 -13.81
C VAL A 471 15.37 17.76 -12.40
N ASP A 472 16.70 17.68 -12.25
CA ASP A 472 17.35 17.88 -10.96
C ASP A 472 17.14 19.32 -10.45
N GLU A 473 17.35 20.32 -11.30
CA GLU A 473 17.08 21.74 -10.95
C GLU A 473 15.62 21.97 -10.57
N ALA A 474 14.67 21.29 -11.23
CA ALA A 474 13.25 21.38 -10.89
C ALA A 474 12.95 20.79 -9.50
N LEU A 475 13.62 19.69 -9.14
CA LEU A 475 13.38 18.94 -7.91
C LEU A 475 14.21 19.42 -6.70
N ASP A 476 15.18 20.31 -6.89
CA ASP A 476 16.00 20.88 -5.82
C ASP A 476 15.15 21.55 -4.74
N ALA A 477 14.18 22.39 -5.13
CA ALA A 477 13.36 23.09 -4.15
C ALA A 477 12.47 22.14 -3.30
N PRO A 478 11.76 21.15 -3.88
CA PRO A 478 11.13 20.07 -3.12
C PRO A 478 12.08 19.32 -2.19
N LEU A 479 13.26 18.90 -2.68
CA LEU A 479 14.24 18.17 -1.88
C LEU A 479 14.71 19.01 -0.68
N GLN A 480 15.04 20.28 -0.90
CA GLN A 480 15.48 21.19 0.16
C GLN A 480 14.37 21.47 1.18
N ARG A 481 13.09 21.51 0.76
CA ARG A 481 11.95 21.58 1.70
C ARG A 481 11.86 20.33 2.55
N LEU A 482 11.97 19.14 1.94
CA LEU A 482 11.98 17.87 2.65
C LEU A 482 13.11 17.83 3.69
N LEU A 483 14.35 18.15 3.28
CA LEU A 483 15.50 18.15 4.17
C LEU A 483 15.37 19.13 5.33
N ARG A 484 14.88 20.35 5.09
CA ARG A 484 14.61 21.31 6.17
C ARG A 484 13.57 20.81 7.16
N ARG A 485 12.48 20.19 6.67
CA ARG A 485 11.45 19.60 7.53
C ARG A 485 12.04 18.49 8.40
N LEU A 486 12.75 17.55 7.80
CA LEU A 486 13.37 16.43 8.53
C LEU A 486 14.41 16.92 9.55
N SER A 487 15.19 17.95 9.18
CA SER A 487 16.20 18.55 10.07
C SER A 487 15.57 19.33 11.23
N ALA A 488 14.34 19.83 11.09
CA ALA A 488 13.63 20.51 12.17
C ALA A 488 13.23 19.57 13.31
N GLY A 489 13.06 18.26 13.03
CA GLY A 489 12.90 17.19 14.02
C GLY A 489 14.19 16.81 14.75
N GLY A 490 15.26 17.62 14.64
CA GLY A 490 16.50 17.44 15.40
C GLY A 490 17.53 16.47 14.80
N ARG A 491 17.23 15.85 13.65
CA ARG A 491 18.18 14.99 12.93
C ARG A 491 18.28 15.38 11.45
N VAL A 492 19.50 15.67 10.99
CA VAL A 492 19.79 15.82 9.57
C VAL A 492 19.98 14.41 8.97
N PRO A 493 19.25 14.04 7.91
CA PRO A 493 19.46 12.75 7.25
C PRO A 493 20.92 12.61 6.78
N ALA A 494 21.57 11.49 7.08
CA ALA A 494 22.95 11.26 6.65
C ALA A 494 23.02 10.94 5.15
N GLU A 495 21.93 10.40 4.60
CA GLU A 495 21.87 9.97 3.22
C GLU A 495 20.47 10.14 2.62
N VAL A 496 20.45 10.54 1.34
CA VAL A 496 19.26 10.57 0.48
C VAL A 496 19.63 9.93 -0.86
N ARG A 497 18.85 8.95 -1.31
CA ARG A 497 19.07 8.26 -2.58
C ARG A 497 17.83 8.32 -3.45
N ALA A 498 18.01 8.61 -4.73
CA ALA A 498 16.94 8.43 -5.70
C ALA A 498 16.64 6.93 -5.87
N ILE A 499 15.36 6.57 -5.84
CA ILE A 499 14.94 5.22 -6.18
C ILE A 499 15.15 5.01 -7.69
N PRO A 500 15.80 3.91 -8.12
CA PRO A 500 15.99 3.60 -9.53
C PRO A 500 14.67 3.65 -10.30
N ASP A 501 14.71 4.17 -11.53
CA ASP A 501 13.59 4.25 -12.45
C ASP A 501 12.36 5.04 -11.93
N SER A 502 12.51 5.83 -10.86
CA SER A 502 11.42 6.63 -10.29
C SER A 502 11.36 8.08 -10.77
N THR A 503 12.40 8.55 -11.48
CA THR A 503 12.45 9.91 -12.00
C THR A 503 11.67 9.99 -13.30
N THR A 504 10.65 10.84 -13.35
CA THR A 504 9.79 10.98 -14.53
C THR A 504 9.26 12.40 -14.69
N VAL A 505 8.94 12.79 -15.92
CA VAL A 505 8.28 14.03 -16.30
C VAL A 505 6.98 13.68 -17.01
N GLY A 506 5.88 14.30 -16.58
CA GLY A 506 4.58 14.05 -17.16
C GLY A 506 3.45 14.81 -16.46
N TYR A 507 2.20 14.42 -16.67
CA TYR A 507 1.04 15.08 -16.09
C TYR A 507 0.67 14.47 -14.74
N ALA A 508 0.66 15.30 -13.69
CA ALA A 508 0.05 14.95 -12.42
C ALA A 508 -1.43 15.35 -12.42
N MET A 509 -2.30 14.39 -12.12
CA MET A 509 -3.75 14.57 -12.04
C MET A 509 -4.17 14.96 -10.61
N ARG A 510 -4.97 16.01 -10.50
CA ARG A 510 -5.56 16.49 -9.24
C ARG A 510 -7.02 16.85 -9.48
N GLY A 511 -7.94 15.98 -9.07
CA GLY A 511 -9.35 16.12 -9.42
C GLY A 511 -9.51 16.04 -10.93
N ASP A 512 -10.10 17.06 -11.56
CA ASP A 512 -10.27 17.14 -13.01
C ASP A 512 -9.11 17.85 -13.72
N ASP A 513 -8.12 18.36 -13.00
CA ASP A 513 -7.03 19.14 -13.57
C ASP A 513 -5.75 18.31 -13.69
N GLY A 514 -5.00 18.53 -14.76
CA GLY A 514 -3.69 17.97 -15.02
C GLY A 514 -2.65 19.07 -15.20
N ALA A 515 -1.53 18.97 -14.48
CA ALA A 515 -0.41 19.87 -14.65
C ALA A 515 0.88 19.08 -14.94
N PRO A 516 1.76 19.59 -15.82
CA PRO A 516 3.05 18.96 -16.05
C PRO A 516 3.93 19.13 -14.82
N VAL A 517 4.57 18.04 -14.41
CA VAL A 517 5.44 17.97 -13.24
C VAL A 517 6.71 17.18 -13.56
N ALA A 518 7.77 17.49 -12.84
CA ALA A 518 8.86 16.56 -12.61
C ALA A 518 8.60 15.82 -11.28
N ARG A 519 8.79 14.51 -11.26
CA ARG A 519 8.57 13.66 -10.10
C ARG A 519 9.75 12.71 -9.88
N ARG A 520 10.07 12.41 -8.63
CA ARG A 520 11.08 11.41 -8.23
C ARG A 520 10.75 10.84 -6.86
N THR A 521 10.89 9.54 -6.69
CA THR A 521 10.85 8.92 -5.35
C THR A 521 12.28 8.87 -4.80
N VAL A 522 12.46 9.31 -3.56
CA VAL A 522 13.74 9.25 -2.83
C VAL A 522 13.59 8.43 -1.56
N GLU A 523 14.62 7.67 -1.21
CA GLU A 523 14.75 7.04 0.10
C GLU A 523 15.67 7.88 0.98
N VAL A 524 15.27 8.07 2.22
CA VAL A 524 15.97 8.91 3.19
C VAL A 524 16.32 8.07 4.41
N ASP A 525 17.59 8.13 4.82
CA ASP A 525 18.04 7.56 6.09
C ASP A 525 17.38 8.31 7.25
N CYS A 526 16.65 7.56 8.07
CA CYS A 526 15.90 8.06 9.22
C CYS A 526 16.55 7.72 10.56
N GLY A 527 17.72 7.08 10.59
CA GLY A 527 18.50 6.82 11.81
C GLY A 527 18.26 5.44 12.39
N GLU A 528 19.22 4.94 13.17
CA GLU A 528 19.12 3.62 13.83
C GLU A 528 18.79 2.47 12.85
N GLY A 529 19.27 2.56 11.61
CA GLY A 529 18.99 1.57 10.56
C GLY A 529 17.57 1.67 9.96
N LEU A 530 16.86 2.78 10.19
CA LEU A 530 15.56 3.07 9.60
C LEU A 530 15.73 3.85 8.30
N ALA A 531 14.82 3.59 7.36
CA ALA A 531 14.68 4.37 6.15
C ALA A 531 13.21 4.58 5.82
N LYS A 532 12.91 5.68 5.12
CA LYS A 532 11.56 5.96 4.62
C LYS A 532 11.65 6.59 3.23
N ARG A 533 10.65 6.31 2.38
CA ARG A 533 10.58 6.90 1.05
C ARG A 533 9.67 8.12 1.03
N TYR A 534 10.02 9.07 0.17
CA TYR A 534 9.28 10.31 -0.05
C TYR A 534 9.17 10.58 -1.54
N VAL A 535 8.00 11.03 -1.97
CA VAL A 535 7.77 11.47 -3.36
C VAL A 535 8.07 12.97 -3.45
N LEU A 536 9.05 13.31 -4.27
CA LEU A 536 9.32 14.69 -4.69
C LEU A 536 8.50 15.00 -5.93
N GLU A 537 7.82 16.14 -5.93
CA GLU A 537 7.08 16.64 -7.09
C GLU A 537 7.31 18.14 -7.25
N ALA A 538 7.60 18.57 -8.47
CA ALA A 538 7.77 19.97 -8.84
C ALA A 538 6.91 20.30 -10.07
N PRO A 539 6.01 21.29 -10.00
CA PRO A 539 5.28 21.76 -11.18
C PRO A 539 6.23 22.40 -12.19
N LEU A 540 6.06 22.06 -13.46
CA LEU A 540 6.78 22.64 -14.59
C LEU A 540 5.92 23.75 -15.20
N ARG A 541 6.54 24.88 -15.54
CA ARG A 541 5.85 26.11 -15.99
C ARG A 541 6.34 26.58 -17.33
#